data_AF-A0A8J4CYY7-F1
#
_entry.id   AF-A0A8J4CYY7-F1
#
_cell.length_a   1.000
_cell.length_b   1.000
_cell.length_c   1.000
_cell.angle_alpha   90.00
_cell.angle_beta   90.00
_cell.angle_gamma   90.00
#
_symmetry.space_group_name_H-M   'P 1'
#
loop_
_entity.id
_entity.type
_entity.pdbx_description
1 polymer ?
#
loop_
_entity_poly.entity_id
_entity_poly.type
_entity_poly.pdbx_seq_one_letter_code
_entity_poly.pdbx_strand_id
1 'polypeptide(L)'
;MRLLECNKRLRVFARMLSIDHVMDTLVGNEMLKGISGGQKRRVTCGEMAVGLCQVMLLDEVTNGLDAASALAIVWSLQTMCEHANVTLLATLLQPSPDVMECFHDVMLVTGGQLIFHGPREALLPFFGSMGLAPMPGQSLADFVQEVLASPQDQARYRVPPPALSPSLPPPPPPPLRSGRKCISSKRMRRVFDESEIGKEMAAKLAEPPYTHPLQGLSLRKEQYGARTVNMWLTVLWREAVLASRNKAFLVSSRCPR
;
A
#
# COMPACT_ATOMS: atom_id res chain seq x y z
N MET A 1 -18.48 3.63 -31.68
CA MET A 1 -17.64 4.65 -30.99
C MET A 1 -17.34 4.30 -29.54
N ARG A 2 -18.32 4.11 -28.63
CA ARG A 2 -18.05 3.83 -27.19
C ARG A 2 -17.15 2.62 -26.89
N LEU A 3 -17.28 1.50 -27.62
CA LEU A 3 -16.42 0.32 -27.44
C LEU A 3 -14.96 0.55 -27.88
N LEU A 4 -14.76 1.34 -28.93
CA LEU A 4 -13.41 1.69 -29.42
C LEU A 4 -12.70 2.61 -28.43
N GLU A 5 -13.44 3.56 -27.85
CA GLU A 5 -12.99 4.44 -26.75
C GLU A 5 -12.60 3.61 -25.52
N CYS A 6 -13.45 2.66 -25.13
CA CYS A 6 -13.22 1.79 -23.98
C CYS A 6 -11.97 0.91 -24.16
N ASN A 7 -11.81 0.33 -25.35
CA ASN A 7 -10.63 -0.48 -25.69
C ASN A 7 -9.34 0.34 -25.72
N LYS A 8 -9.39 1.60 -26.16
CA LYS A 8 -8.22 2.50 -26.08
C LYS A 8 -7.83 2.78 -24.63
N ARG A 9 -8.80 3.08 -23.75
CA ARG A 9 -8.56 3.31 -22.32
C ARG A 9 -7.98 2.08 -21.63
N LEU A 10 -8.56 0.91 -21.86
CA LEU A 10 -8.07 -0.35 -21.33
C LEU A 10 -6.60 -0.59 -21.67
N ARG A 11 -6.20 -0.32 -22.92
CA ARG A 11 -4.80 -0.45 -23.35
C ARG A 11 -3.85 0.54 -22.67
N VAL A 12 -4.29 1.76 -22.37
CA VAL A 12 -3.47 2.73 -21.64
C VAL A 12 -3.19 2.25 -20.23
N PHE A 13 -4.22 1.84 -19.49
CA PHE A 13 -4.04 1.30 -18.13
C PHE A 13 -3.25 -0.01 -18.13
N ALA A 14 -3.46 -0.87 -19.11
CA ALA A 14 -2.68 -2.11 -19.25
C ALA A 14 -1.17 -1.84 -19.43
N ARG A 15 -0.80 -0.79 -20.16
CA ARG A 15 0.60 -0.37 -20.31
C ARG A 15 1.17 0.23 -19.02
N MET A 16 0.41 1.10 -18.34
CA MET A 16 0.83 1.64 -17.04
C MET A 16 1.09 0.54 -16.01
N LEU A 17 0.29 -0.53 -16.06
CA LEU A 17 0.44 -1.71 -15.20
C LEU A 17 1.40 -2.78 -15.76
N SER A 18 2.01 -2.54 -16.92
CA SER A 18 2.90 -3.49 -17.61
C SER A 18 2.29 -4.90 -17.74
N ILE A 19 1.03 -4.97 -18.18
CA ILE A 19 0.28 -6.20 -18.47
C ILE A 19 -0.27 -6.23 -19.91
N ASP A 20 0.16 -5.30 -20.76
CA ASP A 20 -0.31 -5.17 -22.14
C ASP A 20 0.05 -6.38 -23.01
N HIS A 21 1.18 -7.04 -22.74
CA HIS A 21 1.60 -8.26 -23.43
C HIS A 21 0.76 -9.51 -23.10
N VAL A 22 -0.01 -9.48 -22.02
CA VAL A 22 -0.87 -10.61 -21.58
C VAL A 22 -2.37 -10.34 -21.70
N MET A 23 -2.76 -9.24 -22.34
CA MET A 23 -4.18 -8.82 -22.48
C MET A 23 -5.08 -9.89 -23.12
N ASP A 24 -4.56 -10.65 -24.08
CA ASP A 24 -5.30 -11.70 -24.77
C ASP A 24 -5.04 -13.11 -24.21
N THR A 25 -4.37 -13.20 -23.05
CA THR A 25 -4.06 -14.47 -22.38
C THR A 25 -5.14 -14.83 -21.36
N LEU A 26 -5.44 -16.12 -21.20
CA LEU A 26 -6.35 -16.60 -20.16
C LEU A 26 -5.78 -16.28 -18.77
N VAL A 27 -6.61 -15.71 -17.89
CA VAL A 27 -6.23 -15.46 -16.49
C VAL A 27 -5.90 -16.78 -15.77
N GLY A 28 -6.68 -17.82 -16.05
CA GLY A 28 -6.49 -19.16 -15.48
C GLY A 28 -6.87 -19.27 -14.00
N ASN A 29 -6.91 -20.50 -13.49
CA ASN A 29 -7.20 -20.86 -12.11
C ASN A 29 -6.21 -21.95 -11.63
N GLU A 30 -6.51 -22.63 -10.52
CA GLU A 30 -5.64 -23.70 -10.00
C GLU A 30 -5.53 -24.90 -10.95
N MET A 31 -6.59 -25.19 -11.71
CA MET A 31 -6.67 -26.35 -12.62
C MET A 31 -6.20 -26.01 -14.05
N LEU A 32 -6.36 -24.75 -14.47
CA LEU A 32 -6.03 -24.25 -15.81
C LEU A 32 -4.97 -23.17 -15.68
N LYS A 33 -3.77 -23.48 -16.15
CA LYS A 33 -2.67 -22.52 -16.19
C LYS A 33 -3.04 -21.29 -17.03
N GLY A 34 -2.73 -20.12 -16.48
CA GLY A 34 -2.93 -18.83 -17.14
C GLY A 34 -1.81 -17.87 -16.80
N ILE A 35 -2.14 -16.59 -16.60
CA ILE A 35 -1.18 -15.56 -16.20
C ILE A 35 -0.61 -15.83 -14.79
N SER A 36 0.56 -15.25 -14.50
CA SER A 36 1.23 -15.41 -13.20
C SER A 36 0.45 -14.76 -12.04
N GLY A 37 0.73 -15.15 -10.79
CA GLY A 37 0.08 -14.57 -9.61
C GLY A 37 0.23 -13.05 -9.53
N GLY A 38 1.44 -12.54 -9.80
CA GLY A 38 1.68 -11.09 -9.88
C GLY A 38 0.87 -10.41 -10.99
N GLN A 39 0.77 -11.03 -12.16
CA GLN A 39 -0.09 -10.52 -13.25
C GLN A 39 -1.57 -10.49 -12.85
N LYS A 40 -2.07 -11.52 -12.14
CA LYS A 40 -3.45 -11.51 -11.60
C LYS A 40 -3.68 -10.31 -10.66
N ARG A 41 -2.72 -10.03 -9.76
CA ARG A 41 -2.81 -8.89 -8.84
C ARG A 41 -2.86 -7.55 -9.59
N ARG A 42 -2.07 -7.40 -10.67
CA ARG A 42 -2.11 -6.21 -11.53
C ARG A 42 -3.43 -6.08 -12.29
N VAL A 43 -4.01 -7.19 -12.75
CA VAL A 43 -5.35 -7.18 -13.35
C VAL A 43 -6.40 -6.69 -12.35
N THR A 44 -6.36 -7.15 -11.09
CA THR A 44 -7.25 -6.64 -10.02
C THR A 44 -7.07 -5.14 -9.79
N CYS A 45 -5.83 -4.64 -9.74
CA CYS A 45 -5.57 -3.21 -9.62
C CYS A 45 -6.10 -2.43 -10.84
N GLY A 46 -5.91 -2.98 -12.04
CA GLY A 46 -6.39 -2.40 -13.30
C GLY A 46 -7.91 -2.34 -13.40
N GLU A 47 -8.61 -3.35 -12.89
CA GLU A 47 -10.08 -3.35 -12.81
C GLU A 47 -10.59 -2.14 -12.02
N MET A 48 -9.96 -1.83 -10.88
CA MET A 48 -10.28 -0.65 -10.08
C MET A 48 -9.93 0.65 -10.81
N ALA A 49 -8.73 0.71 -11.41
CA ALA A 49 -8.22 1.91 -12.07
C ALA A 49 -9.01 2.34 -13.32
N VAL A 50 -9.51 1.37 -14.10
CA VAL A 50 -10.33 1.63 -15.31
C VAL A 50 -11.63 2.38 -14.97
N GLY A 51 -12.09 2.28 -13.71
CA GLY A 51 -13.21 3.05 -13.17
C GLY A 51 -12.94 4.56 -13.04
N LEU A 52 -11.72 5.04 -13.36
CA LEU A 52 -11.28 6.42 -13.16
C LEU A 52 -11.43 6.87 -11.70
N CYS A 53 -11.10 5.98 -10.77
CA CYS A 53 -11.05 6.31 -9.35
C CYS A 53 -9.95 7.34 -9.09
N GLN A 54 -10.27 8.40 -8.34
CA GLN A 54 -9.28 9.40 -7.89
C GLN A 54 -8.51 8.92 -6.65
N VAL A 55 -9.10 8.01 -5.88
CA VAL A 55 -8.50 7.42 -4.68
C VAL A 55 -8.59 5.91 -4.77
N MET A 56 -7.45 5.23 -4.56
CA MET A 56 -7.34 3.78 -4.48
C MET A 56 -6.92 3.37 -3.08
N LEU A 57 -7.68 2.44 -2.49
CA LEU A 57 -7.40 1.85 -1.19
C LEU A 57 -7.09 0.38 -1.42
N LEU A 58 -5.86 -0.04 -1.13
CA LEU A 58 -5.39 -1.40 -1.37
C LEU A 58 -5.00 -2.05 -0.06
N ASP A 59 -5.64 -3.17 0.26
CA ASP A 59 -5.35 -3.93 1.45
C ASP A 59 -4.38 -5.09 1.14
N GLU A 60 -3.27 -5.13 1.86
CA GLU A 60 -2.21 -6.13 1.79
C GLU A 60 -1.77 -6.46 0.35
N VAL A 61 -1.55 -5.42 -0.47
CA VAL A 61 -1.39 -5.59 -1.93
C VAL A 61 -0.25 -6.53 -2.34
N THR A 62 0.79 -6.64 -1.51
CA THR A 62 1.98 -7.46 -1.74
C THR A 62 1.92 -8.85 -1.11
N ASN A 63 0.85 -9.20 -0.39
CA ASN A 63 0.76 -10.47 0.33
C ASN A 63 0.73 -11.67 -0.63
N GLY A 64 1.46 -12.74 -0.27
CA GLY A 64 1.57 -13.96 -1.05
C GLY A 64 2.45 -13.84 -2.31
N LEU A 65 3.25 -12.77 -2.44
CA LEU A 65 4.17 -12.55 -3.55
C LEU A 65 5.62 -12.63 -3.11
N ASP A 66 6.51 -13.01 -4.02
CA ASP A 66 7.95 -12.85 -3.84
C ASP A 66 8.34 -11.36 -3.93
N ALA A 67 9.50 -11.01 -3.38
CA ALA A 67 9.95 -9.63 -3.27
C ALA A 67 10.04 -8.90 -4.62
N ALA A 68 10.49 -9.59 -5.68
CA ALA A 68 10.62 -8.99 -7.01
C ALA A 68 9.25 -8.73 -7.64
N SER A 69 8.32 -9.68 -7.53
CA SER A 69 6.93 -9.48 -7.98
C SER A 69 6.23 -8.36 -7.21
N ALA A 70 6.41 -8.29 -5.89
CA ALA A 70 5.85 -7.25 -5.04
C ALA A 70 6.34 -5.85 -5.46
N LEU A 71 7.66 -5.69 -5.60
CA LEU A 71 8.26 -4.43 -6.06
C LEU A 71 7.72 -4.02 -7.43
N ALA A 72 7.66 -4.95 -8.37
CA ALA A 72 7.20 -4.64 -9.72
C ALA A 72 5.72 -4.23 -9.76
N ILE A 73 4.88 -4.73 -8.85
CA ILE A 73 3.48 -4.27 -8.71
C ILE A 73 3.43 -2.88 -8.09
N VAL A 74 4.14 -2.64 -7.00
CA VAL A 74 4.14 -1.34 -6.31
C VAL A 74 4.67 -0.25 -7.23
N TRP A 75 5.72 -0.53 -8.00
CA TRP A 75 6.25 0.39 -8.99
C TRP A 75 5.24 0.68 -10.12
N SER A 76 4.50 -0.33 -10.57
CA SER A 76 3.41 -0.13 -11.55
C SER A 76 2.31 0.76 -11.00
N LEU A 77 1.94 0.59 -9.72
CA LEU A 77 0.95 1.43 -9.05
C LEU A 77 1.45 2.86 -8.86
N GLN A 78 2.72 3.04 -8.49
CA GLN A 78 3.35 4.35 -8.39
C GLN A 78 3.31 5.09 -9.74
N THR A 79 3.74 4.42 -10.82
CA THR A 79 3.71 4.96 -12.19
C THR A 79 2.31 5.41 -12.59
N MET A 80 1.30 4.61 -12.23
CA MET A 80 -0.10 4.96 -12.47
C MET A 80 -0.53 6.19 -11.64
N CYS A 81 -0.14 6.30 -10.37
CA CYS A 81 -0.47 7.47 -9.54
C CYS A 81 0.12 8.76 -10.12
N GLU A 82 1.38 8.72 -10.56
CA GLU A 82 2.10 9.84 -11.15
C GLU A 82 1.47 10.31 -12.47
N HIS A 83 1.04 9.39 -13.34
CA HIS A 83 0.50 9.74 -14.65
C HIS A 83 -1.01 9.99 -14.68
N ALA A 84 -1.77 9.35 -13.78
CA ALA A 84 -3.23 9.43 -13.77
C ALA A 84 -3.77 10.36 -12.67
N ASN A 85 -2.90 11.02 -11.89
CA ASN A 85 -3.28 11.86 -10.75
C ASN A 85 -4.20 11.12 -9.76
N VAL A 86 -3.82 9.91 -9.38
CA VAL A 86 -4.56 9.06 -8.44
C VAL A 86 -3.84 9.06 -7.10
N THR A 87 -4.59 9.21 -6.01
CA THR A 87 -4.09 9.02 -4.65
C THR A 87 -4.18 7.55 -4.26
N LEU A 88 -3.08 6.95 -3.84
CA LEU A 88 -3.03 5.56 -3.39
C LEU A 88 -2.75 5.50 -1.89
N LEU A 89 -3.57 4.74 -1.17
CA LEU A 89 -3.29 4.29 0.18
C LEU A 89 -3.20 2.76 0.15
N ALA A 90 -2.06 2.21 0.58
CA ALA A 90 -1.85 0.77 0.63
C ALA A 90 -1.38 0.34 2.02
N THR A 91 -1.89 -0.80 2.49
CA THR A 91 -1.32 -1.51 3.64
C THR A 91 -0.32 -2.56 3.15
N LEU A 92 0.82 -2.64 3.83
CA LEU A 92 1.93 -3.54 3.46
C LEU A 92 2.28 -4.41 4.66
N LEU A 93 2.35 -5.72 4.44
CA LEU A 93 2.86 -6.67 5.43
C LEU A 93 4.35 -6.89 5.14
N GLN A 94 5.22 -6.51 6.08
CA GLN A 94 6.67 -6.71 5.98
C GLN A 94 7.27 -6.30 4.62
N PRO A 95 7.12 -5.01 4.22
CA PRO A 95 7.67 -4.55 2.94
C PRO A 95 9.20 -4.65 2.92
N SER A 96 9.74 -5.02 1.76
CA SER A 96 11.17 -4.89 1.50
C SER A 96 11.58 -3.41 1.49
N PRO A 97 12.86 -3.08 1.73
CA PRO A 97 13.34 -1.70 1.63
C PRO A 97 12.99 -1.05 0.30
N ASP A 98 13.21 -1.75 -0.81
CA ASP A 98 12.91 -1.26 -2.16
C ASP A 98 11.42 -0.91 -2.33
N VAL A 99 10.52 -1.71 -1.75
CA VAL A 99 9.07 -1.45 -1.79
C VAL A 99 8.73 -0.21 -0.96
N MET A 100 9.34 -0.04 0.21
CA MET A 100 9.12 1.14 1.05
C MET A 100 9.60 2.43 0.37
N GLU A 101 10.67 2.36 -0.44
CA GLU A 101 11.19 3.51 -1.18
C GLU A 101 10.25 4.03 -2.27
N CYS A 102 9.30 3.22 -2.75
CA CYS A 102 8.28 3.66 -3.71
C CYS A 102 7.21 4.58 -3.11
N PHE A 103 7.18 4.79 -1.79
CA PHE A 103 6.16 5.59 -1.12
C PHE A 103 6.71 6.95 -0.68
N HIS A 104 5.96 8.01 -1.01
CA HIS A 104 6.25 9.37 -0.58
C HIS A 104 6.06 9.55 0.94
N ASP A 105 4.89 9.14 1.42
CA ASP A 105 4.50 9.24 2.83
C ASP A 105 4.32 7.85 3.46
N VAL A 106 4.63 7.75 4.75
CA VAL A 106 4.46 6.55 5.55
C VAL A 106 3.53 6.84 6.72
N MET A 107 2.57 5.94 6.93
CA MET A 107 1.64 6.00 8.04
C MET A 107 1.88 4.80 8.97
N LEU A 108 2.21 5.06 10.23
CA LEU A 108 2.49 4.04 11.25
C LEU A 108 1.35 3.99 12.27
N VAL A 109 0.74 2.82 12.41
CA VAL A 109 -0.36 2.58 13.35
C VAL A 109 -0.01 1.40 14.25
N THR A 110 -0.11 1.58 15.56
CA THR A 110 0.06 0.47 16.53
C THR A 110 -0.89 0.63 17.71
N GLY A 111 -1.50 -0.46 18.16
CA GLY A 111 -2.46 -0.45 19.28
C GLY A 111 -3.61 0.54 19.09
N GLY A 112 -4.08 0.72 17.86
CA GLY A 112 -5.13 1.69 17.50
C GLY A 112 -4.72 3.16 17.59
N GLN A 113 -3.42 3.45 17.69
CA GLN A 113 -2.88 4.82 17.73
C GLN A 113 -2.08 5.11 16.46
N LEU A 114 -2.33 6.26 15.86
CA LEU A 114 -1.46 6.83 14.82
C LEU A 114 -0.16 7.30 15.48
N ILE A 115 0.94 6.65 15.15
CA ILE A 115 2.25 6.95 15.73
C ILE A 115 3.01 7.96 14.89
N PHE A 116 2.84 7.91 13.57
CA PHE A 116 3.51 8.80 12.64
C PHE A 116 2.72 8.83 11.34
N HIS A 117 2.65 10.00 10.71
CA HIS A 117 2.19 10.16 9.33
C HIS A 117 2.94 11.32 8.70
N GLY A 118 3.62 11.07 7.59
CA GLY A 118 4.39 12.08 6.87
C GLY A 118 5.47 11.46 5.99
N PRO A 119 6.41 12.28 5.50
CA PRO A 119 7.41 11.84 4.53
C PRO A 119 8.33 10.78 5.14
N ARG A 120 8.70 9.78 4.34
CA ARG A 120 9.55 8.67 4.78
C ARG A 120 10.88 9.15 5.38
N GLU A 121 11.45 10.24 4.86
CA GLU A 121 12.74 10.79 5.28
C GLU A 121 12.71 11.30 6.72
N ALA A 122 11.52 11.68 7.20
CA ALA A 122 11.33 12.18 8.55
C ALA A 122 11.17 11.08 9.61
N LEU A 123 11.05 9.81 9.21
CA LEU A 123 10.94 8.68 10.15
C LEU A 123 12.17 8.56 11.06
N LEU A 124 13.38 8.61 10.49
CA LEU A 124 14.62 8.47 11.27
C LEU A 124 14.80 9.61 12.28
N PRO A 125 14.66 10.90 11.91
CA PRO A 125 14.65 12.00 12.87
C PRO A 125 13.58 11.85 13.95
N PHE A 126 12.37 11.41 13.59
CA PHE A 126 11.27 11.21 14.53
C PHE A 126 11.62 10.16 15.60
N PHE A 127 12.11 8.99 15.21
CA PHE A 127 12.56 7.97 16.17
C PHE A 127 13.81 8.39 16.94
N GLY A 128 14.72 9.14 16.30
CA GLY A 128 15.90 9.73 16.93
C GLY A 128 15.56 10.67 18.08
N SER A 129 14.50 11.47 17.96
CA SER A 129 13.99 12.35 19.04
C SER A 129 13.55 11.58 20.29
N MET A 130 13.18 10.30 20.13
CA MET A 130 12.82 9.39 21.22
C MET A 130 14.02 8.57 21.74
N GLY A 131 15.22 8.80 21.21
CA GLY A 131 16.43 8.05 21.55
C GLY A 131 16.49 6.66 20.92
N LEU A 132 15.80 6.45 19.80
CA LEU A 132 15.78 5.19 19.05
C LEU A 132 16.51 5.37 17.71
N ALA A 133 17.36 4.41 17.35
CA ALA A 133 18.05 4.40 16.06
C ALA A 133 18.17 2.96 15.51
N PRO A 134 18.22 2.80 14.17
CA PRO A 134 18.45 1.51 13.55
C PRO A 134 19.83 0.94 13.90
N MET A 135 19.95 -0.39 13.88
CA MET A 135 21.23 -1.06 14.02
C MET A 135 22.09 -0.88 12.74
N PRO A 136 23.43 -0.98 12.83
CA PRO A 136 24.29 -0.91 11.65
C PRO A 136 23.91 -1.94 10.58
N GLY A 137 23.64 -1.48 9.36
CA GLY A 137 23.27 -2.35 8.23
C GLY A 137 21.80 -2.79 8.19
N GLN A 138 20.97 -2.38 9.16
CA GLN A 138 19.54 -2.67 9.15
C GLN A 138 18.78 -1.71 8.24
N SER A 139 17.78 -2.21 7.53
CA SER A 139 16.91 -1.37 6.72
C SER A 139 15.94 -0.54 7.58
N LEU A 140 15.48 0.59 7.03
CA LEU A 140 14.47 1.43 7.70
C LEU A 140 13.15 0.67 7.90
N ALA A 141 12.74 -0.13 6.92
CA ALA A 141 11.52 -0.92 6.95
C ALA A 141 11.53 -1.94 8.11
N ASP A 142 12.65 -2.64 8.30
CA ASP A 142 12.81 -3.62 9.37
C ASP A 142 12.86 -2.93 10.74
N PHE A 143 13.65 -1.86 10.85
CA PHE A 143 13.77 -1.07 12.08
C PHE A 143 12.39 -0.60 12.58
N VAL A 144 11.60 0.02 11.71
CA VAL A 144 10.30 0.57 12.09
C VAL A 144 9.34 -0.53 12.53
N GLN A 145 9.33 -1.67 11.83
CA GLN A 145 8.46 -2.79 12.20
C GLN A 145 8.86 -3.40 13.55
N GLU A 146 10.14 -3.63 13.78
CA GLU A 146 10.61 -4.23 15.03
C GLU A 146 10.41 -3.30 16.25
N VAL A 147 10.65 -1.99 16.08
CA VAL A 147 10.41 -1.00 17.15
C VAL A 147 8.93 -0.94 17.55
N LEU A 148 8.02 -1.17 16.59
CA LEU A 148 6.58 -1.15 16.81
C LEU A 148 5.98 -2.50 17.22
N ALA A 149 6.66 -3.61 16.94
CA ALA A 149 6.17 -4.97 17.18
C ALA A 149 6.02 -5.29 18.68
N SER A 150 7.06 -5.04 19.47
CA SER A 150 7.05 -5.32 20.91
C SER A 150 7.75 -4.23 21.69
N PRO A 151 7.18 -3.79 22.82
CA PRO A 151 7.88 -2.91 23.76
C PRO A 151 9.22 -3.49 24.23
N GLN A 152 9.37 -4.81 24.27
CA GLN A 152 10.60 -5.48 24.73
C GLN A 152 11.74 -5.36 23.70
N ASP A 153 11.42 -5.41 22.41
CA ASP A 153 12.41 -5.32 21.34
C ASP A 153 12.95 -3.89 21.16
N GLN A 154 12.19 -2.87 21.59
CA GLN A 154 12.64 -1.48 21.64
C GLN A 154 13.93 -1.28 22.44
N ALA A 155 14.24 -2.16 23.41
CA ALA A 155 15.45 -2.03 24.22
C ALA A 155 16.73 -2.15 23.37
N ARG A 156 16.68 -2.90 22.27
CA ARG A 156 17.82 -3.13 21.35
C ARG A 156 18.18 -1.89 20.54
N TYR A 157 17.19 -1.03 20.32
CA TYR A 157 17.27 0.17 19.46
C TYR A 157 17.62 1.44 20.21
N ARG A 158 17.85 1.36 21.53
CA ARG A 158 18.13 2.53 22.35
C ARG A 158 19.57 2.97 22.20
N VAL A 159 19.74 4.21 21.78
CA VAL A 159 21.06 4.84 21.75
C VAL A 159 21.34 5.43 23.15
N PRO A 160 22.52 5.15 23.75
CA PRO A 160 22.93 5.86 24.94
C PRO A 160 23.06 7.36 24.63
N PRO A 161 22.69 8.25 25.56
CA PRO A 161 22.90 9.68 25.36
C PRO A 161 24.39 9.95 25.09
N PRO A 162 24.72 10.92 24.21
CA PRO A 162 26.11 11.22 23.89
C PRO A 162 26.88 11.47 25.18
N ALA A 163 28.00 10.77 25.36
CA ALA A 163 28.87 10.98 26.50
C ALA A 163 29.34 12.43 26.47
N LEU A 164 29.24 13.13 27.60
CA LEU A 164 29.63 14.54 27.77
C LEU A 164 31.14 14.82 27.55
N SER A 165 31.92 13.86 27.04
CA SER A 165 33.37 14.01 26.88
C SER A 165 33.93 13.02 25.84
N PRO A 166 34.63 13.49 24.78
CA PRO A 166 35.19 12.65 23.71
C PRO A 166 36.43 11.82 24.13
N SER A 167 36.89 11.93 25.38
CA SER A 167 38.10 11.27 25.88
C SER A 167 37.85 9.99 26.70
N LEU A 168 36.60 9.62 26.97
CA LEU A 168 36.31 8.37 27.67
C LEU A 168 35.97 7.25 26.67
N PRO A 169 36.52 6.03 26.85
CA PRO A 169 36.06 4.87 26.10
C PRO A 169 34.55 4.70 26.30
N PRO A 170 33.81 4.22 25.28
CA PRO A 170 32.38 3.99 25.41
C PRO A 170 32.16 3.11 26.65
N PRO A 171 31.29 3.51 27.59
CA PRO A 171 31.00 2.67 28.74
C PRO A 171 30.53 1.30 28.22
N PRO A 172 30.91 0.19 28.89
CA PRO A 172 30.39 -1.12 28.53
C PRO A 172 28.85 -1.02 28.46
N PRO A 173 28.20 -1.70 27.49
CA PRO A 173 26.75 -1.67 27.39
C PRO A 173 26.20 -1.96 28.78
N PRO A 174 25.38 -1.06 29.36
CA PRO A 174 24.93 -1.24 30.71
C PRO A 174 24.26 -2.61 30.79
N PRO A 175 24.49 -3.40 31.86
CA PRO A 175 23.72 -4.62 32.06
C PRO A 175 22.24 -4.26 31.91
N LEU A 176 21.44 -5.16 31.33
CA LEU A 176 19.98 -5.06 31.17
C LEU A 176 19.29 -4.86 32.54
N ARG A 177 19.52 -3.72 33.18
CA ARG A 177 18.92 -3.30 34.44
C ARG A 177 17.54 -2.76 34.07
N SER A 178 16.59 -3.68 34.13
CA SER A 178 15.19 -3.47 34.48
C SER A 178 14.96 -2.09 35.11
N GLY A 179 14.37 -1.16 34.35
CA GLY A 179 14.02 0.16 34.90
C GLY A 179 13.65 1.23 33.86
N ARG A 180 14.26 1.24 32.67
CA ARG A 180 13.82 2.17 31.62
C ARG A 180 12.58 1.60 30.91
N LYS A 181 11.39 1.97 31.39
CA LYS A 181 10.09 1.60 30.81
C LYS A 181 10.10 1.74 29.28
N CYS A 182 9.58 0.75 28.58
CA CYS A 182 9.41 0.78 27.13
C CYS A 182 8.55 1.99 26.72
N ILE A 183 8.73 2.50 25.51
CA ILE A 183 7.96 3.63 25.02
C ILE A 183 6.60 3.08 24.59
N SER A 184 5.54 3.48 25.30
CA SER A 184 4.18 3.07 24.95
C SER A 184 3.69 3.76 23.69
N SER A 185 2.76 3.12 22.97
CA SER A 185 2.09 3.71 21.80
C SER A 185 1.49 5.09 22.11
N LYS A 186 0.86 5.23 23.29
CA LYS A 186 0.33 6.53 23.77
C LYS A 186 1.41 7.60 23.94
N ARG A 187 2.64 7.21 24.34
CA ARG A 187 3.76 8.16 24.46
C ARG A 187 4.27 8.55 23.08
N MET A 188 4.45 7.59 22.18
CA MET A 188 4.86 7.89 20.81
C MET A 188 3.85 8.79 20.09
N ARG A 189 2.55 8.55 20.29
CA ARG A 189 1.47 9.41 19.80
C ARG A 189 1.61 10.86 20.28
N ARG A 190 1.86 11.09 21.58
CA ARG A 190 2.07 12.44 22.11
C ARG A 190 3.28 13.12 21.50
N VAL A 191 4.39 12.40 21.36
CA VAL A 191 5.60 12.92 20.72
C VAL A 191 5.31 13.32 19.28
N PHE A 192 4.49 12.54 18.55
CA PHE A 192 4.05 12.90 17.22
C PHE A 192 3.17 14.16 17.22
N ASP A 193 2.17 14.25 18.09
CA ASP A 193 1.32 15.45 18.20
C ASP A 193 2.14 16.72 18.54
N GLU A 194 3.22 16.57 19.31
CA GLU A 194 4.15 17.66 19.67
C GLU A 194 5.20 17.97 18.58
N SER A 195 5.41 17.07 17.63
CA SER A 195 6.36 17.24 16.53
C SER A 195 5.85 18.25 15.50
N GLU A 196 6.78 18.87 14.77
CA GLU A 196 6.42 19.84 13.72
C GLU A 196 5.54 19.21 12.63
N ILE A 197 5.81 17.95 12.26
CA ILE A 197 5.02 17.20 11.27
C ILE A 197 3.60 16.95 11.77
N GLY A 198 3.46 16.54 13.04
CA GLY A 198 2.15 16.31 13.64
C GLY A 198 1.34 17.59 13.77
N LYS A 199 1.96 18.71 14.16
CA LYS A 199 1.32 20.03 14.20
C LYS A 199 0.90 20.50 12.82
N GLU A 200 1.77 20.36 11.81
CA GLU A 200 1.45 20.74 10.43
C GLU A 200 0.28 19.91 9.89
N MET A 201 0.31 18.59 10.11
CA MET A 201 -0.80 17.71 9.75
C MET A 201 -2.09 18.12 10.47
N ALA A 202 -2.03 18.40 11.78
CA ALA A 202 -3.19 18.85 12.55
C ALA A 202 -3.73 20.19 12.04
N ALA A 203 -2.85 21.13 11.67
CA ALA A 203 -3.23 22.40 11.07
C ALA A 203 -3.96 22.19 9.73
N LYS A 204 -3.39 21.37 8.83
CA LYS A 204 -4.02 21.00 7.54
C LYS A 204 -5.39 20.32 7.73
N LEU A 205 -5.56 19.51 8.76
CA LEU A 205 -6.82 18.84 9.07
C LEU A 205 -7.84 19.75 9.78
N ALA A 206 -7.37 20.78 10.48
CA ALA A 206 -8.20 21.77 11.15
C ALA A 206 -8.73 22.84 10.19
N GLU A 207 -8.04 23.07 9.07
CA GLU A 207 -8.63 23.79 7.96
C GLU A 207 -9.98 23.14 7.61
N PRO A 208 -11.05 23.93 7.44
CA PRO A 208 -12.35 23.36 7.13
C PRO A 208 -12.17 22.49 5.89
N PRO A 209 -12.58 21.21 5.94
CA PRO A 209 -12.65 20.44 4.71
C PRO A 209 -13.49 21.27 3.75
N TYR A 210 -13.17 21.23 2.44
CA TYR A 210 -14.03 21.80 1.38
C TYR A 210 -13.72 23.26 0.93
N THR A 211 -12.58 23.85 1.28
CA THR A 211 -12.15 25.16 0.72
C THR A 211 -11.50 25.04 -0.67
N HIS A 212 -11.17 23.84 -1.13
CA HIS A 212 -10.48 23.67 -2.41
C HIS A 212 -11.41 23.96 -3.60
N PRO A 213 -11.00 24.79 -4.59
CA PRO A 213 -11.83 25.17 -5.74
C PRO A 213 -12.38 23.99 -6.56
N LEU A 214 -11.64 22.87 -6.58
CA LEU A 214 -11.98 21.66 -7.34
C LEU A 214 -12.77 20.62 -6.52
N GLN A 215 -13.22 20.94 -5.31
CA GLN A 215 -13.90 19.97 -4.45
C GLN A 215 -15.23 19.44 -5.03
N GLY A 216 -15.92 20.22 -5.87
CA GLY A 216 -17.09 19.72 -6.62
C GLY A 216 -16.76 18.56 -7.58
N LEU A 217 -15.48 18.36 -7.91
CA LEU A 217 -14.99 17.30 -8.79
C LEU A 217 -14.45 16.09 -8.04
N SER A 218 -14.28 16.16 -6.72
CA SER A 218 -13.66 15.08 -5.94
C SER A 218 -14.64 13.94 -5.64
N LEU A 219 -15.89 14.28 -5.34
CA LEU A 219 -16.96 13.31 -5.14
C LEU A 219 -17.91 13.33 -6.33
N ARG A 220 -17.89 12.27 -7.14
CA ARG A 220 -18.92 12.08 -8.17
C ARG A 220 -20.27 11.88 -7.48
N LYS A 221 -21.16 12.85 -7.64
CA LYS A 221 -22.56 12.78 -7.20
C LYS A 221 -23.49 12.20 -8.26
N GLU A 222 -22.99 12.03 -9.49
CA GLU A 222 -23.72 11.40 -10.57
C GLU A 222 -23.88 9.89 -10.32
N GLN A 223 -24.92 9.31 -10.91
CA GLN A 223 -25.21 7.88 -10.80
C GLN A 223 -24.00 7.05 -11.27
N TYR A 224 -23.35 6.36 -10.33
CA TYR A 224 -22.13 5.58 -10.55
C TYR A 224 -22.36 4.26 -11.32
N GLY A 225 -23.55 4.04 -11.87
CA GLY A 225 -23.93 2.77 -12.49
C GLY A 225 -24.48 2.94 -13.90
N ALA A 226 -24.15 2.00 -14.78
CA ALA A 226 -24.95 1.79 -15.98
C ALA A 226 -26.40 1.44 -15.59
N ARG A 227 -27.36 1.68 -16.49
CA ARG A 227 -28.75 1.26 -16.28
C ARG A 227 -28.81 -0.24 -15.93
N THR A 228 -29.72 -0.62 -15.04
CA THR A 228 -29.89 -2.00 -14.58
C THR A 228 -29.98 -3.00 -15.73
N VAL A 229 -30.71 -2.66 -16.80
CA VAL A 229 -30.82 -3.49 -18.01
C VAL A 229 -29.45 -3.73 -18.68
N ASN A 230 -28.62 -2.69 -18.78
CA ASN A 230 -27.27 -2.83 -19.36
C ASN A 230 -26.37 -3.69 -18.48
N MET A 231 -26.48 -3.57 -17.15
CA MET A 231 -25.75 -4.45 -16.23
C MET A 231 -26.17 -5.91 -16.40
N TRP A 232 -27.48 -6.19 -16.46
CA TRP A 232 -28.00 -7.54 -16.73
C TRP A 232 -27.50 -8.10 -18.06
N LEU A 233 -27.61 -7.34 -19.15
CA LEU A 233 -27.11 -7.75 -20.47
C LEU A 233 -25.60 -8.01 -20.46
N THR A 234 -24.83 -7.19 -19.76
CA THR A 234 -23.37 -7.34 -19.66
C THR A 234 -22.99 -8.61 -18.88
N VAL A 235 -23.68 -8.89 -17.76
CA VAL A 235 -23.45 -10.11 -16.98
C VAL A 235 -23.85 -11.35 -17.79
N LEU A 236 -25.02 -11.34 -18.45
CA LEU A 236 -25.43 -12.44 -19.32
C LEU A 236 -24.45 -12.69 -20.46
N TRP A 237 -23.96 -11.62 -21.10
CA TRP A 237 -22.95 -11.72 -22.14
C TRP A 237 -21.63 -12.29 -21.59
N ARG A 238 -21.19 -11.85 -20.41
CA ARG A 238 -20.00 -12.38 -19.74
C ARG A 238 -20.14 -13.88 -19.49
N GLU A 239 -21.25 -14.32 -18.91
CA GLU A 239 -21.50 -15.73 -18.63
C GLU A 239 -21.61 -16.57 -19.92
N ALA A 240 -22.22 -16.04 -20.98
CA ALA A 240 -22.24 -16.70 -22.29
C ALA A 240 -20.83 -16.87 -22.88
N VAL A 241 -19.97 -15.85 -22.77
CA VAL A 241 -18.57 -15.93 -23.20
C VAL A 241 -17.80 -16.97 -22.37
N LEU A 242 -17.94 -16.97 -21.04
CA LEU A 242 -17.29 -17.95 -20.16
C LEU A 242 -17.75 -19.37 -20.47
N ALA A 243 -19.06 -19.58 -20.63
CA ALA A 243 -19.65 -20.87 -20.98
C ALA A 243 -19.14 -21.38 -22.35
N SER A 244 -19.10 -20.50 -23.36
CA SER A 244 -18.62 -20.86 -24.71
C SER A 244 -17.14 -21.26 -24.75
N ARG A 245 -16.32 -20.69 -23.85
CA ARG A 245 -14.89 -20.97 -23.71
C ARG A 245 -14.62 -22.22 -22.86
N ASN A 246 -15.43 -22.49 -21.85
CA ASN A 246 -15.34 -23.68 -20.99
C ASN A 246 -16.20 -24.85 -21.50
N LYS A 247 -16.03 -25.25 -22.77
CA LYS A 247 -16.78 -26.38 -23.36
C LYS A 247 -16.61 -27.68 -22.56
N ALA A 248 -15.42 -27.93 -21.98
CA ALA A 248 -15.13 -29.13 -21.21
C ALA A 248 -16.03 -29.28 -19.96
N PHE A 249 -16.36 -28.18 -19.28
CA PHE A 249 -17.25 -28.18 -18.11
C PHE A 249 -18.72 -28.43 -18.50
N LEU A 250 -19.17 -27.86 -19.62
CA LEU A 250 -20.51 -28.10 -20.15
C LEU A 250 -20.70 -29.53 -20.65
N VAL A 251 -19.67 -30.11 -21.27
CA VAL A 251 -19.72 -31.49 -21.76
C VAL A 251 -19.71 -32.50 -20.60
N SER A 252 -18.93 -32.26 -19.53
CA SER A 252 -18.93 -33.16 -18.36
C SER A 252 -20.24 -33.14 -17.57
N SER A 253 -20.93 -31.98 -17.50
CA SER A 253 -22.24 -31.86 -16.85
C SER A 253 -23.39 -32.56 -17.60
N ARG A 254 -23.16 -33.02 -18.84
CA ARG A 254 -24.13 -33.75 -19.66
C ARG A 254 -23.93 -35.26 -19.69
N CYS A 255 -22.92 -35.79 -19.00
CA CYS A 255 -22.80 -37.24 -18.81
C CYS A 255 -23.79 -37.69 -17.72
N PRO A 256 -24.81 -38.51 -18.03
CA PRO A 256 -25.56 -39.20 -16.99
C PRO A 256 -24.62 -40.14 -16.22
N ARG A 257 -24.82 -40.23 -14.90
CA ARG A 257 -24.16 -41.24 -14.06
C ARG A 257 -24.54 -42.65 -14.49
#